data_AF-A0A3M9NEJ0-F1
#
_entry.id   AF-A0A3M9NEJ0-F1
#
_cell.length_a   1.000
_cell.length_b   1.000
_cell.length_c   1.000
_cell.angle_alpha   90.00
_cell.angle_beta   90.00
_cell.angle_gamma   90.00
#
_symmetry.space_group_name_H-M   'P 1'
#
loop_
_entity.id
_entity.type
_entity.pdbx_description
1 polymer ?
#
loop_
_entity_poly.entity_id
_entity_poly.type
_entity_poly.pdbx_seq_one_letter_code
_entity_poly.pdbx_strand_id
1 'polypeptide(L)'
;MKPVFAFTILFLCAHVAAAQDYFAAQKKYVNIPASQVKTSDGIAAYINAHYHTDEDKIAAIYSWITSNIKYDADSIHYVILDEDNEQRVSFALRRKRGVCENFAAVFNAVAAKCGINSFMVEGFTRQGGSIDRSGHVWCIAFLNGEWGLYDPTWDAGVVGSLNQKSEFKYFNADPEIFVQSHLPFDPIYQLLNHPHTYNDFEKGFSAQNNKGKFFNYNDSLSQIKNMDRLSRYAKEASRIENAGWPQARINTKLKRIRFQVEVLSQDDDAELYNSAVSDYNAAIGYYNDFLSYRNNQFRPFKSKDEVEKLFQNVSLSLGLANLKLKKIDSSTATLQLNTGAIKSKLNELELNLKKQQAFYQNHLAEVFNGK
;
A
#
# COMPACT_ATOMS: atom_id res chain seq x y z
N MET A 1 -61.30 0.13 18.89
CA MET A 1 -60.70 -0.79 17.89
C MET A 1 -59.82 0.06 16.98
N LYS A 2 -58.51 -0.08 16.79
CA LYS A 2 -57.39 -0.87 17.34
C LYS A 2 -56.13 0.03 17.20
N PRO A 3 -55.12 -0.07 18.06
CA PRO A 3 -53.82 0.59 17.90
C PRO A 3 -52.79 -0.35 17.22
N VAL A 4 -51.55 0.17 17.10
CA VAL A 4 -50.25 -0.52 16.97
C VAL A 4 -49.67 -0.67 15.56
N PHE A 5 -48.75 0.23 15.22
CA PHE A 5 -47.50 -0.07 14.51
C PHE A 5 -46.42 0.89 15.02
N ALA A 6 -45.79 0.54 16.14
CA ALA A 6 -44.57 1.18 16.65
C ALA A 6 -43.69 0.08 17.24
N PHE A 7 -43.16 -0.79 16.39
CA PHE A 7 -42.28 -1.88 16.81
C PHE A 7 -41.29 -2.25 15.70
N THR A 8 -40.48 -1.28 15.25
CA THR A 8 -39.39 -1.57 14.30
C THR A 8 -38.19 -0.62 14.40
N ILE A 9 -38.02 0.11 15.50
CA ILE A 9 -36.82 0.94 15.77
C ILE A 9 -36.26 0.67 17.18
N LEU A 10 -36.34 -0.59 17.64
CA LEU A 10 -35.65 -1.02 18.88
C LEU A 10 -34.67 -2.18 18.67
N PHE A 11 -34.74 -2.87 17.52
CA PHE A 11 -33.85 -4.00 17.22
C PHE A 11 -32.50 -3.60 16.61
N LEU A 12 -32.38 -2.42 15.98
CA LEU A 12 -31.11 -1.98 15.41
C LEU A 12 -30.13 -1.46 16.48
N CYS A 13 -30.61 -0.72 17.49
CA CYS A 13 -29.75 -0.22 18.57
C CYS A 13 -29.26 -1.33 19.51
N ALA A 14 -30.02 -2.42 19.65
CA ALA A 14 -29.62 -3.56 20.47
C ALA A 14 -28.46 -4.36 19.85
N HIS A 15 -28.35 -4.41 18.52
CA HIS A 15 -27.23 -5.08 17.85
C HIS A 15 -25.94 -4.25 17.91
N VAL A 16 -26.03 -2.93 17.83
CA VAL A 16 -24.84 -2.05 17.97
C VAL A 16 -24.32 -2.08 19.41
N ALA A 17 -25.20 -2.04 20.42
CA ALA A 17 -24.79 -2.15 21.82
C ALA A 17 -24.24 -3.54 22.18
N ALA A 18 -24.84 -4.62 21.65
CA ALA A 18 -24.34 -5.98 21.86
C ALA A 18 -23.00 -6.25 21.16
N ALA A 19 -22.74 -5.63 20.01
CA ALA A 19 -21.42 -5.68 19.37
C ALA A 19 -20.37 -4.95 20.21
N GLN A 20 -20.71 -3.83 20.84
CA GLN A 20 -19.79 -3.05 21.67
C GLN A 20 -19.43 -3.77 22.98
N ASP A 21 -20.35 -4.54 23.57
CA ASP A 21 -20.06 -5.44 24.71
C ASP A 21 -19.34 -6.74 24.30
N TYR A 22 -19.44 -7.17 23.04
CA TYR A 22 -18.78 -8.40 22.55
C TYR A 22 -17.26 -8.25 22.40
N PHE A 23 -16.75 -7.02 22.29
CA PHE A 23 -15.32 -6.75 22.03
C PHE A 23 -14.49 -6.36 23.27
N ALA A 24 -15.08 -6.33 24.47
CA ALA A 24 -14.31 -6.39 25.70
C ALA A 24 -13.68 -7.79 25.82
N ALA A 25 -12.65 -8.06 25.01
CA ALA A 25 -11.95 -9.32 25.03
C ALA A 25 -11.25 -9.45 26.39
N GLN A 26 -11.80 -10.32 27.24
CA GLN A 26 -11.10 -10.75 28.43
C GLN A 26 -9.79 -11.41 28.01
N LYS A 27 -8.71 -11.12 28.73
CA LYS A 27 -7.40 -11.70 28.49
C LYS A 27 -7.44 -13.21 28.73
N LYS A 28 -7.74 -13.99 27.69
CA LYS A 28 -7.74 -15.46 27.72
C LYS A 28 -6.38 -15.99 27.31
N TYR A 29 -5.64 -16.59 28.24
CA TYR A 29 -4.31 -17.12 27.95
C TYR A 29 -4.35 -18.17 26.83
N VAL A 30 -3.57 -17.97 25.78
CA VAL A 30 -3.42 -18.92 24.66
C VAL A 30 -2.07 -19.62 24.80
N ASN A 31 -2.09 -20.93 25.01
CA ASN A 31 -0.89 -21.74 25.13
C ASN A 31 -0.57 -22.42 23.79
N ILE A 32 0.42 -21.91 23.07
CA ILE A 32 0.88 -22.49 21.79
C ILE A 32 2.17 -23.30 22.06
N PRO A 33 2.29 -24.55 21.54
CA PRO A 33 3.47 -25.38 21.71
C PRO A 33 4.79 -24.66 21.37
N ALA A 34 5.82 -24.91 22.17
CA ALA A 34 7.14 -24.27 22.04
C ALA A 34 7.79 -24.48 20.65
N SER A 35 7.46 -25.58 19.96
CA SER A 35 7.92 -25.85 18.59
C SER A 35 7.30 -24.90 17.56
N GLN A 36 6.05 -24.48 17.76
CA GLN A 36 5.28 -23.66 16.83
C GLN A 36 5.51 -22.16 17.02
N VAL A 37 5.83 -21.71 18.23
CA VAL A 37 6.06 -20.28 18.52
C VAL A 37 7.41 -19.72 18.05
N LYS A 38 8.17 -20.49 17.27
CA LYS A 38 9.48 -20.09 16.71
C LYS A 38 9.33 -19.24 15.45
N THR A 39 8.23 -19.40 14.71
CA THR A 39 7.96 -18.68 13.46
C THR A 39 6.53 -18.17 13.44
N SER A 40 6.25 -17.16 12.61
CA SER A 40 4.88 -16.70 12.41
C SER A 40 4.00 -17.76 11.73
N ASP A 41 4.58 -18.61 10.87
CA ASP A 41 3.88 -19.76 10.27
C ASP A 41 3.42 -20.78 11.30
N GLY A 42 4.28 -21.16 12.25
CA GLY A 42 3.93 -22.13 13.27
C GLY A 42 2.81 -21.64 14.17
N ILE A 43 2.84 -20.35 14.54
CA ILE A 43 1.78 -19.69 15.31
C ILE A 43 0.47 -19.66 14.51
N ALA A 44 0.52 -19.22 13.25
CA ALA A 44 -0.66 -19.15 12.40
C ALA A 44 -1.28 -20.53 12.13
N ALA A 45 -0.45 -21.56 11.91
CA ALA A 45 -0.91 -22.93 11.73
C ALA A 45 -1.63 -23.47 12.97
N TYR A 46 -1.09 -23.21 14.17
CA TYR A 46 -1.78 -23.56 15.41
C TYR A 46 -3.13 -22.83 15.53
N ILE A 47 -3.14 -21.52 15.26
CA ILE A 47 -4.34 -20.70 15.41
C ILE A 47 -5.43 -21.14 14.43
N ASN A 48 -5.10 -21.35 13.16
CA ASN A 48 -6.05 -21.85 12.16
C ASN A 48 -6.61 -23.25 12.49
N ALA A 49 -5.86 -24.09 13.21
CA ALA A 49 -6.30 -25.42 13.60
C ALA A 49 -7.27 -25.42 14.81
N HIS A 50 -7.23 -24.38 15.66
CA HIS A 50 -7.98 -24.35 16.94
C HIS A 50 -9.04 -23.25 17.02
N TYR A 51 -9.00 -22.26 16.13
CA TYR A 51 -9.93 -21.14 16.09
C TYR A 51 -10.53 -21.00 14.69
N HIS A 52 -11.85 -20.87 14.62
CA HIS A 52 -12.59 -21.03 13.37
C HIS A 52 -13.14 -19.72 12.79
N THR A 53 -13.40 -18.72 13.62
CA THR A 53 -13.82 -17.37 13.19
C THR A 53 -12.62 -16.43 13.16
N ASP A 54 -12.67 -15.40 12.34
CA ASP A 54 -11.57 -14.44 12.25
C ASP A 54 -11.44 -13.61 13.55
N GLU A 55 -12.54 -13.41 14.27
CA GLU A 55 -12.57 -12.78 15.59
C GLU A 55 -11.82 -13.61 16.62
N ASP A 56 -12.10 -14.92 16.68
CA ASP A 56 -11.44 -15.84 17.61
C ASP A 56 -9.94 -15.93 17.30
N LYS A 57 -9.58 -15.94 16.00
CA LYS A 57 -8.19 -15.94 15.57
C LYS A 57 -7.49 -14.66 15.99
N ILE A 58 -8.04 -13.47 15.70
CA ILE A 58 -7.42 -12.19 16.11
C ILE A 58 -7.31 -12.08 17.62
N ALA A 59 -8.33 -12.50 18.37
CA ALA A 59 -8.29 -12.54 19.83
C ALA A 59 -7.17 -13.47 20.33
N ALA A 60 -7.00 -14.64 19.71
CA ALA A 60 -5.95 -15.59 20.06
C ALA A 60 -4.55 -15.05 19.73
N ILE A 61 -4.37 -14.42 18.57
CA ILE A 61 -3.12 -13.75 18.16
C ILE A 61 -2.76 -12.68 19.19
N TYR A 62 -3.69 -11.77 19.47
CA TYR A 62 -3.47 -10.64 20.36
C TYR A 62 -3.16 -11.09 21.79
N SER A 63 -3.92 -12.05 22.31
CA SER A 63 -3.70 -12.57 23.66
C SER A 63 -2.37 -13.31 23.80
N TRP A 64 -2.01 -14.10 22.78
CA TRP A 64 -0.71 -14.76 22.77
C TRP A 64 0.43 -13.73 22.79
N ILE A 65 0.38 -12.70 21.95
CA ILE A 65 1.41 -11.65 21.88
C ILE A 65 1.55 -10.93 23.22
N THR A 66 0.45 -10.40 23.77
CA THR A 66 0.44 -9.62 25.02
C THR A 66 0.85 -10.44 26.26
N SER A 67 0.81 -11.76 26.17
CA SER A 67 1.20 -12.66 27.27
C SER A 67 2.63 -13.21 27.12
N ASN A 68 3.19 -13.22 25.90
CA ASN A 68 4.44 -13.93 25.60
C ASN A 68 5.57 -13.02 25.10
N ILE A 69 5.31 -11.77 24.73
CA ILE A 69 6.34 -10.80 24.35
C ILE A 69 6.36 -9.69 25.40
N LYS A 70 7.54 -9.39 25.94
CA LYS A 70 7.74 -8.32 26.93
C LYS A 70 8.28 -7.06 26.27
N TYR A 71 7.79 -5.90 26.70
CA TYR A 71 8.36 -4.63 26.26
C TYR A 71 9.81 -4.48 26.78
N ASP A 72 10.71 -4.08 25.90
CA ASP A 72 12.14 -3.90 26.18
C ASP A 72 12.71 -2.76 25.34
N ALA A 73 12.90 -1.59 25.95
CA ALA A 73 13.41 -0.39 25.28
C ALA A 73 14.89 -0.50 24.88
N ASP A 74 15.67 -1.35 25.56
CA ASP A 74 17.10 -1.55 25.26
C ASP A 74 17.30 -2.39 23.99
N SER A 75 16.23 -3.02 23.49
CA SER A 75 16.23 -3.77 22.22
C SER A 75 16.31 -2.88 20.97
N ILE A 76 16.36 -1.54 21.11
CA ILE A 76 16.38 -0.58 19.99
C ILE A 76 17.69 -0.59 19.17
N HIS A 77 18.79 -1.14 19.71
CA HIS A 77 20.13 -1.09 19.08
C HIS A 77 20.50 -2.29 18.17
N TYR A 78 19.64 -3.30 18.00
CA TYR A 78 19.97 -4.50 17.21
C TYR A 78 19.12 -4.71 15.95
N VAL A 79 18.20 -3.80 15.64
CA VAL A 79 17.48 -3.83 14.36
C VAL A 79 18.35 -3.11 13.36
N ILE A 80 19.17 -3.88 12.63
CA ILE A 80 19.80 -3.43 11.39
C ILE A 80 18.66 -2.87 10.54
N LEU A 81 18.73 -1.57 10.28
CA LEU A 81 17.81 -0.82 9.45
C LEU A 81 18.02 -1.26 8.00
N ASP A 82 17.34 -2.34 7.62
CA ASP A 82 16.83 -2.56 6.29
C ASP A 82 15.53 -3.37 6.40
N GLU A 83 14.64 -3.16 5.43
CA GLU A 83 13.19 -3.37 5.41
C GLU A 83 12.67 -4.81 5.63
N ASP A 84 13.34 -5.65 6.41
CA ASP A 84 12.94 -7.06 6.60
C ASP A 84 11.99 -7.23 7.80
N ASN A 85 10.68 -7.19 7.49
CA ASN A 85 9.62 -7.51 8.46
C ASN A 85 9.73 -8.92 9.04
N GLU A 86 10.27 -9.91 8.30
CA GLU A 86 10.45 -11.26 8.81
C GLU A 86 11.55 -11.31 9.87
N GLN A 87 12.63 -10.56 9.68
CA GLN A 87 13.65 -10.39 10.72
C GLN A 87 13.06 -9.78 11.99
N ARG A 88 12.27 -8.71 11.89
CA ARG A 88 11.60 -8.09 13.05
C ARG A 88 10.73 -9.09 13.82
N VAL A 89 9.97 -9.91 13.10
CA VAL A 89 9.15 -11.00 13.66
C VAL A 89 10.05 -12.04 14.33
N SER A 90 11.08 -12.53 13.64
CA SER A 90 12.01 -13.54 14.14
C SER A 90 12.73 -13.10 15.41
N PHE A 91 13.18 -11.83 15.48
CA PHE A 91 13.79 -11.28 16.68
C PHE A 91 12.82 -11.27 17.87
N ALA A 92 11.59 -10.80 17.66
CA ALA A 92 10.55 -10.75 18.67
C ALA A 92 10.20 -12.15 19.19
N LEU A 93 10.01 -13.11 18.29
CA LEU A 93 9.65 -14.49 18.63
C LEU A 93 10.77 -15.23 19.35
N ARG A 94 12.03 -15.01 18.97
CA ARG A 94 13.21 -15.65 19.57
C ARG A 94 13.56 -15.06 20.93
N ARG A 95 13.57 -13.73 21.07
CA ARG A 95 13.93 -13.06 22.33
C ARG A 95 12.77 -12.98 23.31
N LYS A 96 11.52 -13.15 22.84
CA LYS A 96 10.28 -12.89 23.59
C LYS A 96 10.26 -11.46 24.18
N ARG A 97 10.93 -10.54 23.50
CA ARG A 97 11.12 -9.14 23.89
C ARG A 97 11.25 -8.24 22.67
N GLY A 98 10.85 -6.98 22.79
CA GLY A 98 11.02 -5.96 21.75
C GLY A 98 10.30 -4.66 22.07
N VAL A 99 10.29 -3.76 21.10
CA VAL A 99 9.56 -2.48 21.15
C VAL A 99 8.27 -2.56 20.32
N CYS A 100 7.50 -1.48 20.25
CA CYS A 100 6.21 -1.43 19.56
C CYS A 100 6.21 -2.01 18.14
N GLU A 101 7.25 -1.71 17.34
CA GLU A 101 7.42 -2.28 15.99
C GLU A 101 7.43 -3.81 15.97
N ASN A 102 8.05 -4.46 16.96
CA ASN A 102 8.13 -5.91 17.05
C ASN A 102 6.76 -6.54 17.34
N PHE A 103 6.00 -5.94 18.26
CA PHE A 103 4.65 -6.39 18.61
C PHE A 103 3.71 -6.29 17.41
N ALA A 104 3.68 -5.12 16.75
CA ALA A 104 2.88 -4.88 15.56
C ALA A 104 3.30 -5.80 14.38
N ALA A 105 4.61 -6.02 14.19
CA ALA A 105 5.10 -6.92 13.14
C ALA A 105 4.65 -8.37 13.35
N VAL A 106 4.73 -8.89 14.60
CA VAL A 106 4.26 -10.25 14.90
C VAL A 106 2.73 -10.36 14.70
N PHE A 107 1.96 -9.39 15.20
CA PHE A 107 0.51 -9.37 15.00
C PHE A 107 0.16 -9.42 13.52
N ASN A 108 0.72 -8.49 12.73
CA ASN A 108 0.43 -8.37 11.31
C ASN A 108 0.87 -9.61 10.52
N ALA A 109 2.04 -10.17 10.82
CA ALA A 109 2.55 -11.35 10.12
C ALA A 109 1.71 -12.61 10.39
N VAL A 110 1.23 -12.80 11.62
CA VAL A 110 0.40 -13.95 11.99
C VAL A 110 -1.03 -13.78 11.45
N ALA A 111 -1.61 -12.57 11.54
CA ALA A 111 -2.92 -12.26 11.00
C ALA A 111 -2.99 -12.50 9.49
N ALA A 112 -2.00 -12.00 8.73
CA ALA A 112 -1.91 -12.22 7.29
C ALA A 112 -1.87 -13.71 6.93
N LYS A 113 -1.10 -14.52 7.69
CA LYS A 113 -1.01 -15.99 7.51
C LYS A 113 -2.28 -16.74 7.95
N CYS A 114 -3.16 -16.08 8.72
CA CYS A 114 -4.49 -16.58 9.04
C CYS A 114 -5.55 -16.17 8.00
N GLY A 115 -5.16 -15.45 6.95
CA GLY A 115 -6.06 -14.93 5.92
C GLY A 115 -6.73 -13.61 6.28
N ILE A 116 -6.30 -12.96 7.36
CA ILE A 116 -6.92 -11.74 7.89
C ILE A 116 -6.14 -10.53 7.38
N ASN A 117 -6.85 -9.58 6.77
CA ASN A 117 -6.24 -8.36 6.28
C ASN A 117 -5.87 -7.46 7.47
N SER A 118 -4.59 -7.15 7.59
CA SER A 118 -4.09 -6.24 8.62
C SER A 118 -3.03 -5.29 8.06
N PHE A 119 -2.87 -4.15 8.72
CA PHE A 119 -1.81 -3.19 8.43
C PHE A 119 -1.11 -2.76 9.72
N MET A 120 0.19 -2.57 9.64
CA MET A 120 0.93 -1.82 10.66
C MET A 120 0.73 -0.32 10.41
N VAL A 121 0.47 0.43 11.47
CA VAL A 121 0.19 1.86 11.42
C VAL A 121 1.20 2.57 12.30
N GLU A 122 1.92 3.53 11.72
CA GLU A 122 2.84 4.42 12.43
C GLU A 122 2.14 5.72 12.80
N GLY A 123 2.42 6.24 13.98
CA GLY A 123 1.85 7.50 14.44
C GLY A 123 2.48 8.07 15.70
N PHE A 124 1.86 9.09 16.25
CA PHE A 124 2.19 9.65 17.55
C PHE A 124 1.29 9.08 18.63
N THR A 125 1.82 9.06 19.84
CA THR A 125 1.03 8.77 21.02
C THR A 125 1.07 9.92 22.01
N ARG A 126 0.07 9.94 22.89
CA ARG A 126 -0.04 10.92 23.97
C ARG A 126 -0.33 10.23 25.28
N GLN A 127 0.47 10.56 26.30
CA GLN A 127 0.30 10.10 27.67
C GLN A 127 0.56 11.26 28.64
N GLY A 128 -0.24 11.36 29.71
CA GLY A 128 -0.05 12.41 30.73
C GLY A 128 -0.08 13.84 30.17
N GLY A 129 -0.85 14.09 29.10
CA GLY A 129 -0.93 15.39 28.43
C GLY A 129 0.24 15.72 27.49
N SER A 130 1.25 14.86 27.40
CA SER A 130 2.43 15.05 26.54
C SER A 130 2.40 14.12 25.33
N ILE A 131 2.81 14.65 24.17
CA ILE A 131 2.98 13.85 22.94
C ILE A 131 4.37 13.21 22.95
N ASP A 132 4.41 11.88 22.79
CA ASP A 132 5.65 11.16 22.52
C ASP A 132 6.07 11.39 21.06
N ARG A 133 7.27 11.94 20.89
CA ARG A 133 7.83 12.31 19.58
C ARG A 133 8.66 11.20 18.94
N SER A 134 8.95 10.12 19.67
CA SER A 134 9.70 8.97 19.15
C SER A 134 8.90 8.15 18.13
N GLY A 135 7.59 8.35 18.10
CA GLY A 135 6.67 7.59 17.25
C GLY A 135 6.28 6.27 17.91
N HIS A 136 5.17 5.71 17.45
CA HIS A 136 4.63 4.44 17.93
C HIS A 136 4.05 3.66 16.76
N VAL A 137 3.99 2.33 16.90
CA VAL A 137 3.47 1.44 15.87
C VAL A 137 2.45 0.48 16.48
N TRP A 138 1.26 0.44 15.87
CA TRP A 138 0.17 -0.46 16.22
C TRP A 138 -0.38 -1.14 14.95
N CYS A 139 -1.51 -1.84 15.07
CA CYS A 139 -2.14 -2.50 13.94
C CYS A 139 -3.60 -2.10 13.75
N ILE A 140 -4.07 -2.21 12.51
CA ILE A 140 -5.49 -2.36 12.20
C ILE A 140 -5.74 -3.72 11.56
N ALA A 141 -6.92 -4.30 11.77
CA ALA A 141 -7.34 -5.54 11.13
C ALA A 141 -8.80 -5.44 10.66
N PHE A 142 -9.11 -6.07 9.53
CA PHE A 142 -10.45 -6.05 8.94
C PHE A 142 -11.20 -7.32 9.33
N LEU A 143 -12.31 -7.17 10.07
CA LEU A 143 -13.16 -8.23 10.57
C LEU A 143 -14.63 -7.86 10.33
N ASN A 144 -15.47 -8.82 9.95
CA ASN A 144 -16.92 -8.61 9.75
C ASN A 144 -17.34 -7.37 8.95
N GLY A 145 -16.54 -6.95 7.97
CA GLY A 145 -16.84 -5.79 7.13
C GLY A 145 -16.34 -4.45 7.67
N GLU A 146 -15.66 -4.44 8.81
CA GLU A 146 -15.18 -3.21 9.46
C GLU A 146 -13.70 -3.33 9.85
N TRP A 147 -13.02 -2.18 9.90
CA TRP A 147 -11.64 -2.09 10.39
C TRP A 147 -11.64 -1.84 11.90
N GLY A 148 -10.83 -2.60 12.63
CA GLY A 148 -10.60 -2.43 14.06
C GLY A 148 -9.19 -1.97 14.39
N LEU A 149 -9.00 -1.33 15.55
CA LEU A 149 -7.72 -0.82 16.06
C LEU A 149 -7.14 -1.73 17.16
N TYR A 150 -5.86 -2.07 17.04
CA TYR A 150 -5.18 -3.05 17.89
C TYR A 150 -3.80 -2.55 18.30
N ASP A 151 -3.59 -2.26 19.59
CA ASP A 151 -2.26 -1.98 20.14
C ASP A 151 -1.84 -3.01 21.20
N PRO A 152 -1.23 -4.14 20.79
CA PRO A 152 -0.75 -5.15 21.71
C PRO A 152 0.41 -4.68 22.58
N THR A 153 1.09 -3.57 22.26
CA THR A 153 2.21 -3.07 23.05
C THR A 153 1.71 -2.44 24.35
N TRP A 154 0.71 -1.56 24.25
CA TRP A 154 0.17 -0.87 25.43
C TRP A 154 -0.62 -1.81 26.35
N ASP A 155 -1.29 -2.83 25.78
CA ASP A 155 -2.00 -3.85 26.57
C ASP A 155 -1.09 -4.94 27.15
N ALA A 156 0.11 -5.16 26.59
CA ALA A 156 1.11 -6.00 27.26
C ALA A 156 1.61 -5.35 28.57
N GLY A 157 1.64 -4.01 28.59
CA GLY A 157 2.09 -3.20 29.72
C GLY A 157 3.60 -3.21 29.93
N VAL A 158 4.06 -2.44 30.92
CA VAL A 158 5.48 -2.37 31.31
C VAL A 158 5.80 -3.48 32.31
N VAL A 159 6.99 -4.09 32.18
CA VAL A 159 7.53 -5.07 33.14
C VAL A 159 7.47 -4.49 34.57
N GLY A 160 6.74 -5.14 35.47
CA GLY A 160 6.68 -4.78 36.90
C GLY A 160 5.36 -4.18 37.39
N SER A 161 4.36 -3.94 36.53
CA SER A 161 3.02 -3.60 37.00
C SER A 161 2.34 -4.84 37.60
N LEU A 162 2.18 -4.86 38.94
CA LEU A 162 1.54 -5.94 39.71
C LEU A 162 0.03 -6.09 39.44
N ASN A 163 -0.56 -5.20 38.62
CA ASN A 163 -1.96 -5.22 38.25
C ASN A 163 -2.10 -5.25 36.71
N GLN A 164 -1.71 -6.35 36.07
CA GLN A 164 -2.17 -6.60 34.70
C GLN A 164 -3.70 -6.69 34.76
N LYS A 165 -4.37 -5.66 34.26
CA LYS A 165 -5.83 -5.65 34.15
C LYS A 165 -6.27 -6.87 33.35
N SER A 166 -7.36 -7.49 33.77
CA SER A 166 -7.95 -8.67 33.12
C SER A 166 -8.54 -8.37 31.73
N GLU A 167 -8.58 -7.11 31.32
CA GLU A 167 -9.25 -6.61 30.13
C GLU A 167 -8.24 -5.93 29.20
N PHE A 168 -8.36 -6.22 27.91
CA PHE A 168 -7.64 -5.50 26.85
C PHE A 168 -8.31 -4.14 26.62
N LYS A 169 -7.56 -3.04 26.74
CA LYS A 169 -8.06 -1.68 26.51
C LYS A 169 -7.93 -1.28 25.04
N TYR A 170 -6.96 -1.84 24.33
CA TYR A 170 -6.59 -1.48 22.97
C TYR A 170 -6.78 -2.66 22.00
N PHE A 171 -7.74 -3.55 22.29
CA PHE A 171 -8.19 -4.61 21.40
C PHE A 171 -9.50 -4.20 20.74
N ASN A 172 -9.53 -4.15 19.40
CA ASN A 172 -10.64 -3.65 18.61
C ASN A 172 -11.22 -2.32 19.15
N ALA A 173 -10.32 -1.39 19.47
CA ALA A 173 -10.69 -0.15 20.15
C ALA A 173 -11.55 0.76 19.26
N ASP A 174 -12.51 1.43 19.87
CA ASP A 174 -13.35 2.45 19.21
C ASP A 174 -12.46 3.58 18.65
N PRO A 175 -12.57 3.92 17.35
CA PRO A 175 -11.78 4.97 16.70
C PRO A 175 -11.80 6.35 17.40
N GLU A 176 -12.95 6.80 17.90
CA GLU A 176 -13.13 8.09 18.58
C GLU A 176 -12.45 8.10 19.95
N ILE A 177 -12.32 6.93 20.58
CA ILE A 177 -11.59 6.77 21.84
C ILE A 177 -10.09 6.61 21.56
N PHE A 178 -9.73 5.81 20.56
CA PHE A 178 -8.34 5.46 20.25
C PHE A 178 -7.54 6.70 19.82
N VAL A 179 -8.13 7.53 18.95
CA VAL A 179 -7.49 8.75 18.43
C VAL A 179 -7.08 9.73 19.53
N GLN A 180 -7.74 9.66 20.71
CA GLN A 180 -7.42 10.49 21.87
C GLN A 180 -6.00 10.30 22.40
N SER A 181 -5.45 9.09 22.16
CA SER A 181 -4.12 8.69 22.61
C SER A 181 -3.19 8.27 21.48
N HIS A 182 -3.72 7.93 20.30
CA HIS A 182 -2.98 7.42 19.15
C HIS A 182 -3.39 8.14 17.86
N LEU A 183 -2.54 9.03 17.36
CA LEU A 183 -2.79 9.72 16.10
C LEU A 183 -1.88 9.15 15.00
N PRO A 184 -2.42 8.45 13.98
CA PRO A 184 -1.61 7.93 12.88
C PRO A 184 -1.00 9.06 12.06
N PHE A 185 0.13 8.78 11.41
CA PHE A 185 0.72 9.76 10.51
C PHE A 185 -0.19 9.99 9.29
N ASP A 186 -0.67 8.92 8.69
CA ASP A 186 -1.64 8.99 7.59
C ASP A 186 -3.06 9.00 8.17
N PRO A 187 -3.86 10.06 7.95
CA PRO A 187 -5.19 10.20 8.56
C PRO A 187 -6.18 9.09 8.20
N ILE A 188 -5.95 8.32 7.13
CA ILE A 188 -6.85 7.21 6.76
C ILE A 188 -6.95 6.13 7.84
N TYR A 189 -5.88 5.97 8.62
CA TYR A 189 -5.82 4.95 9.65
C TYR A 189 -6.44 5.39 10.97
N GLN A 190 -7.03 6.59 11.02
CA GLN A 190 -7.88 6.97 12.16
C GLN A 190 -9.19 6.18 12.16
N LEU A 191 -9.61 5.64 11.01
CA LEU A 191 -10.90 4.97 10.82
C LEU A 191 -12.10 5.88 11.13
N LEU A 192 -11.91 7.19 10.90
CA LEU A 192 -12.92 8.22 11.11
C LEU A 192 -13.28 8.88 9.79
N ASN A 193 -14.57 9.12 9.59
CA ASN A 193 -15.06 9.87 8.42
C ASN A 193 -14.78 11.37 8.52
N HIS A 194 -14.46 11.87 9.72
CA HIS A 194 -14.04 13.24 9.96
C HIS A 194 -12.74 13.22 10.76
N PRO A 195 -11.60 12.91 10.11
CA PRO A 195 -10.35 12.70 10.82
C PRO A 195 -9.92 13.97 11.56
N HIS A 196 -9.39 13.77 12.75
CA HIS A 196 -8.77 14.81 13.53
C HIS A 196 -7.45 15.24 12.90
N THR A 197 -7.20 16.54 12.95
CA THR A 197 -5.91 17.08 12.54
C THR A 197 -4.88 16.89 13.64
N TYR A 198 -3.60 16.98 13.29
CA TYR A 198 -2.54 16.98 14.28
C TYR A 198 -2.61 18.16 15.26
N ASN A 199 -3.17 19.29 14.83
CA ASN A 199 -3.37 20.45 15.70
C ASN A 199 -4.44 20.17 16.77
N ASP A 200 -5.48 19.38 16.43
CA ASP A 200 -6.47 18.92 17.41
C ASP A 200 -5.82 17.99 18.43
N PHE A 201 -4.99 17.05 17.95
CA PHE A 201 -4.22 16.16 18.81
C PHE A 201 -3.29 16.95 19.72
N GLU A 202 -2.58 17.98 19.23
CA GLU A 202 -1.67 18.82 20.03
C GLU A 202 -2.39 19.62 21.12
N LYS A 203 -3.56 20.18 20.83
CA LYS A 203 -4.34 20.95 21.81
C LYS A 203 -5.01 20.08 22.86
N GLY A 204 -5.16 18.79 22.60
CA GLY A 204 -6.01 17.90 23.38
C GLY A 204 -7.46 18.05 22.96
N PHE A 205 -8.11 16.91 22.78
CA PHE A 205 -9.44 16.82 22.19
C PHE A 205 -10.48 17.55 23.03
N SER A 206 -11.29 18.37 22.37
CA SER A 206 -12.52 18.94 22.91
C SER A 206 -13.70 18.49 22.03
N ALA A 207 -14.26 17.32 22.35
CA ALA A 207 -15.40 16.67 21.69
C ALA A 207 -15.19 16.16 20.24
N GLN A 208 -16.14 15.31 19.79
CA GLN A 208 -16.19 14.71 18.45
C GLN A 208 -16.02 15.76 17.34
N ASN A 209 -15.16 15.50 16.37
CA ASN A 209 -14.93 16.42 15.26
C ASN A 209 -15.94 16.22 14.13
N ASN A 210 -17.22 16.55 14.38
CA ASN A 210 -18.25 16.52 13.34
C ASN A 210 -18.18 17.71 12.36
N LYS A 211 -17.11 18.50 12.42
CA LYS A 211 -16.91 19.73 11.61
C LYS A 211 -15.84 19.58 10.53
N GLY A 212 -15.05 18.50 10.57
CA GLY A 212 -14.03 18.22 9.56
C GLY A 212 -14.62 17.90 8.19
N LYS A 213 -13.81 18.02 7.13
CA LYS A 213 -14.22 17.53 5.80
C LYS A 213 -14.50 16.04 5.86
N PHE A 214 -15.60 15.60 5.26
CA PHE A 214 -15.90 14.19 5.13
C PHE A 214 -14.80 13.48 4.32
N PHE A 215 -14.33 12.36 4.83
CA PHE A 215 -13.27 11.54 4.29
C PHE A 215 -13.64 10.07 4.43
N ASN A 216 -14.04 9.42 3.34
CA ASN A 216 -14.44 8.01 3.37
C ASN A 216 -13.22 7.09 3.48
N TYR A 217 -12.73 6.84 4.68
CA TYR A 217 -11.53 6.03 4.88
C TYR A 217 -11.66 4.61 4.32
N ASN A 218 -12.88 4.05 4.30
CA ASN A 218 -13.13 2.71 3.76
C ASN A 218 -12.88 2.62 2.25
N ASP A 219 -13.19 3.68 1.48
CA ASP A 219 -12.85 3.72 0.06
C ASP A 219 -11.33 3.70 -0.14
N SER A 220 -10.62 4.42 0.71
CA SER A 220 -9.20 4.68 0.57
C SER A 220 -8.40 3.42 0.95
N LEU A 221 -8.78 2.75 2.03
CA LEU A 221 -8.21 1.46 2.44
C LEU A 221 -8.51 0.35 1.42
N SER A 222 -9.70 0.35 0.81
CA SER A 222 -10.05 -0.63 -0.23
C SER A 222 -9.24 -0.42 -1.51
N GLN A 223 -9.01 0.83 -1.89
CA GLN A 223 -8.21 1.19 -3.05
C GLN A 223 -6.72 0.84 -2.89
N ILE A 224 -6.16 1.00 -1.68
CA ILE A 224 -4.74 0.75 -1.41
C ILE A 224 -4.33 -0.68 -1.76
N LYS A 225 -5.22 -1.67 -1.58
CA LYS A 225 -4.90 -3.08 -1.86
C LYS A 225 -4.51 -3.35 -3.31
N ASN A 226 -5.04 -2.57 -4.25
CA ASN A 226 -4.85 -2.77 -5.70
C ASN A 226 -3.92 -1.73 -6.33
N MET A 227 -3.34 -0.84 -5.52
CA MET A 227 -2.42 0.19 -6.03
C MET A 227 -0.98 -0.32 -6.09
N ASP A 228 -0.28 0.09 -7.15
CA ASP A 228 1.17 -0.07 -7.26
C ASP A 228 1.90 0.68 -6.12
N ARG A 229 3.18 0.36 -5.91
CA ARG A 229 3.95 0.94 -4.79
C ARG A 229 4.10 2.45 -4.91
N LEU A 230 4.38 2.96 -6.11
CA LEU A 230 4.60 4.38 -6.35
C LEU A 230 3.33 5.18 -6.03
N SER A 231 2.18 4.77 -6.58
CA SER A 231 0.88 5.40 -6.31
C SER A 231 0.52 5.37 -4.83
N ARG A 232 0.82 4.26 -4.12
CA ARG A 232 0.57 4.16 -2.68
C ARG A 232 1.37 5.19 -1.89
N TYR A 233 2.69 5.27 -2.10
CA TYR A 233 3.54 6.22 -1.38
C TYR A 233 3.21 7.67 -1.75
N ALA A 234 2.93 7.96 -3.02
CA ALA A 234 2.54 9.30 -3.45
C ALA A 234 1.24 9.75 -2.78
N LYS A 235 0.22 8.87 -2.71
CA LYS A 235 -1.03 9.18 -2.01
C LYS A 235 -0.85 9.28 -0.49
N GLU A 236 -0.02 8.44 0.12
CA GLU A 236 0.34 8.55 1.56
C GLU A 236 0.97 9.92 1.85
N ALA A 237 1.99 10.31 1.09
CA ALA A 237 2.65 11.62 1.24
C ALA A 237 1.64 12.76 1.13
N SER A 238 0.79 12.75 0.10
CA SER A 238 -0.23 13.79 -0.13
C SER A 238 -1.21 13.90 1.04
N ARG A 239 -1.70 12.78 1.59
CA ARG A 239 -2.62 12.80 2.73
C ARG A 239 -1.96 13.32 4.01
N ILE A 240 -0.73 12.88 4.27
CA ILE A 240 0.05 13.33 5.43
C ILE A 240 0.32 14.84 5.35
N GLU A 241 0.69 15.35 4.18
CA GLU A 241 0.94 16.79 3.96
C GLU A 241 -0.34 17.62 4.17
N ASN A 242 -1.47 17.14 3.66
CA ASN A 242 -2.75 17.83 3.77
C ASN A 242 -3.35 17.78 5.19
N ALA A 243 -2.89 16.89 6.06
CA ALA A 243 -3.36 16.79 7.45
C ALA A 243 -2.86 17.94 8.36
N GLY A 244 -1.93 18.79 7.88
CA GLY A 244 -1.76 20.16 8.39
C GLY A 244 -0.93 20.34 9.68
N TRP A 245 0.03 19.46 9.99
CA TRP A 245 0.96 19.69 11.11
C TRP A 245 2.21 20.47 10.69
N PRO A 246 2.94 21.17 11.60
CA PRO A 246 4.21 21.76 11.26
C PRO A 246 5.16 20.70 10.69
N GLN A 247 5.55 20.92 9.43
CA GLN A 247 6.37 20.02 8.62
C GLN A 247 7.55 19.44 9.41
N ALA A 248 8.16 20.23 10.30
CA ALA A 248 9.31 19.84 11.12
C ALA A 248 9.12 18.54 11.92
N ARG A 249 7.90 18.22 12.40
CA ARG A 249 7.67 17.07 13.28
C ARG A 249 7.34 15.76 12.54
N ILE A 250 6.76 15.86 11.36
CA ILE A 250 6.55 14.72 10.42
C ILE A 250 7.62 14.66 9.33
N ASN A 251 8.58 15.59 9.35
CA ASN A 251 9.56 15.80 8.28
C ASN A 251 10.32 14.52 7.96
N THR A 252 10.73 13.77 8.99
CA THR A 252 11.50 12.54 8.82
C THR A 252 10.68 11.48 8.08
N LYS A 253 9.42 11.25 8.46
CA LYS A 253 8.50 10.32 7.78
C LYS A 253 8.23 10.77 6.35
N LEU A 254 7.89 12.05 6.13
CA LEU A 254 7.64 12.59 4.80
C LEU A 254 8.88 12.55 3.90
N LYS A 255 10.07 12.85 4.42
CA LYS A 255 11.33 12.70 3.68
C LYS A 255 11.57 11.25 3.27
N ARG A 256 11.34 10.29 4.18
CA ARG A 256 11.46 8.86 3.86
C ARG A 256 10.48 8.45 2.77
N ILE A 257 9.20 8.85 2.86
CA ILE A 257 8.20 8.52 1.84
C ILE A 257 8.56 9.17 0.50
N ARG A 258 8.92 10.46 0.49
CA ARG A 258 9.30 11.18 -0.74
C ARG A 258 10.55 10.58 -1.38
N PHE A 259 11.51 10.14 -0.58
CA PHE A 259 12.66 9.39 -1.08
C PHE A 259 12.24 8.08 -1.76
N GLN A 260 11.31 7.33 -1.17
CA GLN A 260 10.77 6.12 -1.80
C GLN A 260 9.99 6.42 -3.10
N VAL A 261 9.21 7.51 -3.14
CA VAL A 261 8.55 7.98 -4.36
C VAL A 261 9.58 8.31 -5.45
N GLU A 262 10.66 9.00 -5.10
CA GLU A 262 11.75 9.33 -6.03
C GLU A 262 12.43 8.07 -6.58
N VAL A 263 12.83 7.14 -5.71
CA VAL A 263 13.48 5.88 -6.12
C VAL A 263 12.58 5.08 -7.07
N LEU A 264 11.32 4.87 -6.69
CA LEU A 264 10.37 4.12 -7.51
C LEU A 264 10.06 4.81 -8.84
N SER A 265 9.98 6.15 -8.84
CA SER A 265 9.77 6.91 -10.07
C SER A 265 10.96 6.77 -11.02
N GLN A 266 12.20 6.77 -10.50
CA GLN A 266 13.40 6.54 -11.29
C GLN A 266 13.46 5.14 -11.88
N ASP A 267 13.10 4.12 -11.09
CA ASP A 267 13.02 2.73 -11.55
C ASP A 267 11.98 2.58 -12.67
N ASP A 268 10.76 3.11 -12.47
CA ASP A 268 9.69 3.10 -13.48
C ASP A 268 10.11 3.83 -14.77
N ASP A 269 10.77 5.00 -14.64
CA ASP A 269 11.27 5.77 -15.78
C ASP A 269 12.35 5.00 -16.55
N ALA A 270 13.25 4.30 -15.85
CA ALA A 270 14.28 3.46 -16.47
C ALA A 270 13.67 2.26 -17.20
N GLU A 271 12.69 1.59 -16.62
CA GLU A 271 11.95 0.50 -17.26
C GLU A 271 11.20 0.98 -18.51
N LEU A 272 10.49 2.11 -18.41
CA LEU A 272 9.80 2.74 -19.54
C LEU A 272 10.77 3.13 -20.65
N TYR A 273 11.93 3.68 -20.30
CA TYR A 273 12.96 4.07 -21.27
C TYR A 273 13.50 2.85 -22.02
N ASN A 274 13.90 1.81 -21.30
CA ASN A 274 14.39 0.57 -21.90
C ASN A 274 13.32 -0.08 -22.78
N SER A 275 12.06 -0.06 -22.33
CA SER A 275 10.92 -0.57 -23.10
C SER A 275 10.66 0.27 -24.36
N ALA A 276 10.81 1.59 -24.31
CA ALA A 276 10.70 2.47 -25.48
C ALA A 276 11.83 2.23 -26.49
N VAL A 277 13.06 2.00 -26.01
CA VAL A 277 14.19 1.61 -26.87
C VAL A 277 13.94 0.25 -27.54
N SER A 278 13.37 -0.71 -26.82
CA SER A 278 12.97 -2.00 -27.38
C SER A 278 11.94 -1.85 -28.50
N ASP A 279 10.91 -1.03 -28.29
CA ASP A 279 9.91 -0.74 -29.32
C ASP A 279 10.54 -0.04 -30.54
N TYR A 280 11.44 0.90 -30.32
CA TYR A 280 12.18 1.56 -31.39
C TYR A 280 13.00 0.56 -32.21
N ASN A 281 13.71 -0.36 -31.54
CA ASN A 281 14.48 -1.41 -32.23
C ASN A 281 13.57 -2.36 -33.01
N ALA A 282 12.38 -2.69 -32.48
CA ALA A 282 11.39 -3.46 -33.21
C ALA A 282 10.89 -2.71 -34.46
N ALA A 283 10.63 -1.39 -34.34
CA ALA A 283 10.26 -0.54 -35.47
C ALA A 283 11.34 -0.53 -36.56
N ILE A 284 12.62 -0.45 -36.18
CA ILE A 284 13.75 -0.58 -37.11
C ILE A 284 13.72 -1.95 -37.79
N GLY A 285 13.50 -3.03 -37.04
CA GLY A 285 13.41 -4.39 -37.59
C GLY A 285 12.36 -4.48 -38.69
N TYR A 286 11.12 -4.09 -38.39
CA TYR A 286 10.02 -4.10 -39.37
C TYR A 286 10.29 -3.17 -40.57
N TYR A 287 10.93 -2.03 -40.34
CA TYR A 287 11.31 -1.11 -41.41
C TYR A 287 12.36 -1.72 -42.33
N ASN A 288 13.35 -2.40 -41.77
CA ASN A 288 14.37 -3.12 -42.51
C ASN A 288 13.79 -4.30 -43.29
N ASP A 289 12.79 -5.01 -42.76
CA ASP A 289 12.10 -6.07 -43.50
C ASP A 289 11.46 -5.53 -44.79
N PHE A 290 10.83 -4.35 -44.72
CA PHE A 290 10.32 -3.67 -45.91
C PHE A 290 11.44 -3.25 -46.87
N LEU A 291 12.53 -2.68 -46.36
CA LEU A 291 13.67 -2.28 -47.21
C LEU A 291 14.30 -3.49 -47.91
N SER A 292 14.45 -4.61 -47.21
CA SER A 292 14.94 -5.86 -47.79
C SER A 292 13.98 -6.39 -48.85
N TYR A 293 12.67 -6.34 -48.61
CA TYR A 293 11.66 -6.70 -49.60
C TYR A 293 11.74 -5.83 -50.86
N ARG A 294 11.90 -4.51 -50.69
CA ARG A 294 12.11 -3.55 -51.77
C ARG A 294 13.42 -3.82 -52.54
N ASN A 295 14.53 -4.04 -51.82
CA ASN A 295 15.85 -4.29 -52.41
C ASN A 295 15.88 -5.61 -53.19
N ASN A 296 15.09 -6.59 -52.77
CA ASN A 296 14.84 -7.84 -53.51
C ASN A 296 13.80 -7.68 -54.63
N GLN A 297 13.56 -6.46 -55.09
CA GLN A 297 12.64 -6.14 -56.19
C GLN A 297 11.23 -6.71 -55.96
N PHE A 298 10.76 -6.66 -54.71
CA PHE A 298 9.44 -7.14 -54.29
C PHE A 298 9.23 -8.65 -54.51
N ARG A 299 10.29 -9.45 -54.27
CA ARG A 299 10.23 -10.92 -54.32
C ARG A 299 10.55 -11.55 -52.96
N PRO A 300 9.85 -12.64 -52.56
CA PRO A 300 8.68 -13.23 -53.23
C PRO A 300 7.45 -12.32 -53.14
N PHE A 301 6.50 -12.46 -54.06
CA PHE A 301 5.30 -11.61 -54.09
C PHE A 301 4.59 -11.59 -52.73
N LYS A 302 4.30 -10.38 -52.24
CA LYS A 302 3.41 -10.11 -51.10
C LYS A 302 2.19 -9.34 -51.59
N SER A 303 1.02 -9.71 -51.10
CA SER A 303 -0.22 -8.96 -51.32
C SER A 303 -0.13 -7.54 -50.72
N LYS A 304 -1.02 -6.65 -51.19
CA LYS A 304 -1.11 -5.28 -50.66
C LYS A 304 -1.26 -5.28 -49.13
N ASP A 305 -2.12 -6.14 -48.60
CA ASP A 305 -2.38 -6.23 -47.17
C ASP A 305 -1.16 -6.71 -46.38
N GLU A 306 -0.35 -7.61 -46.94
CA GLU A 306 0.89 -8.07 -46.31
C GLU A 306 1.94 -6.96 -46.23
N VAL A 307 2.07 -6.13 -47.27
CA VAL A 307 3.00 -4.99 -47.25
C VAL A 307 2.50 -3.88 -46.34
N GLU A 308 1.19 -3.61 -46.35
CA GLU A 308 0.59 -2.61 -45.46
C GLU A 308 0.76 -3.01 -43.99
N LYS A 309 0.65 -4.30 -43.65
CA LYS A 309 0.96 -4.82 -42.31
C LYS A 309 2.40 -4.52 -41.86
N LEU A 310 3.38 -4.56 -42.77
CA LEU A 310 4.76 -4.18 -42.42
C LEU A 310 4.82 -2.72 -41.96
N PHE A 311 4.18 -1.81 -42.70
CA PHE A 311 4.13 -0.40 -42.32
C PHE A 311 3.33 -0.14 -41.04
N GLN A 312 2.22 -0.86 -40.86
CA GLN A 312 1.42 -0.79 -39.64
C GLN A 312 2.23 -1.23 -38.41
N ASN A 313 3.01 -2.30 -38.52
CA ASN A 313 3.86 -2.77 -37.43
C ASN A 313 4.92 -1.73 -37.05
N VAL A 314 5.57 -1.07 -38.03
CA VAL A 314 6.48 0.04 -37.75
C VAL A 314 5.74 1.16 -37.01
N SER A 315 4.59 1.58 -37.53
CA SER A 315 3.79 2.69 -36.97
C SER A 315 3.32 2.40 -35.55
N LEU A 316 2.89 1.17 -35.28
CA LEU A 316 2.47 0.72 -33.95
C LEU A 316 3.64 0.79 -32.97
N SER A 317 4.79 0.22 -33.33
CA SER A 317 5.99 0.25 -32.48
C SER A 317 6.48 1.67 -32.22
N LEU A 318 6.50 2.54 -33.24
CA LEU A 318 6.81 3.97 -33.07
C LEU A 318 5.83 4.66 -32.11
N GLY A 319 4.53 4.37 -32.24
CA GLY A 319 3.48 4.90 -31.36
C GLY A 319 3.66 4.47 -29.91
N LEU A 320 3.93 3.19 -29.67
CA LEU A 320 4.18 2.65 -28.33
C LEU A 320 5.43 3.28 -27.69
N ALA A 321 6.52 3.41 -28.42
CA ALA A 321 7.73 4.07 -27.96
C ALA A 321 7.44 5.52 -27.54
N ASN A 322 6.76 6.30 -28.39
CA ASN A 322 6.39 7.68 -28.09
C ASN A 322 5.47 7.82 -26.87
N LEU A 323 4.51 6.92 -26.70
CA LEU A 323 3.64 6.91 -25.52
C LEU A 323 4.43 6.69 -24.22
N LYS A 324 5.41 5.78 -24.23
CA LYS A 324 6.28 5.51 -23.08
C LYS A 324 7.17 6.71 -22.76
N LEU A 325 7.80 7.31 -23.78
CA LEU A 325 8.64 8.51 -23.59
C LEU A 325 7.84 9.70 -23.06
N LYS A 326 6.60 9.88 -23.50
CA LYS A 326 5.71 10.93 -22.98
C LYS A 326 5.40 10.73 -21.49
N LYS A 327 5.27 9.48 -21.01
CA LYS A 327 5.09 9.21 -19.58
C LYS A 327 6.32 9.64 -18.78
N ILE A 328 7.53 9.34 -19.27
CA ILE A 328 8.79 9.77 -18.65
C ILE A 328 8.87 11.30 -18.59
N ASP A 329 8.49 12.01 -19.66
CA ASP A 329 8.51 13.48 -19.65
C ASP A 329 7.54 14.10 -18.63
N SER A 330 6.49 13.38 -18.26
CA SER A 330 5.53 13.80 -17.24
C SER A 330 5.89 13.34 -15.83
N SER A 331 7.00 12.62 -15.66
CA SER A 331 7.48 12.13 -14.37
C SER A 331 7.84 13.29 -13.45
N THR A 332 7.51 13.13 -12.17
CA THR A 332 7.88 14.07 -11.11
C THR A 332 9.23 13.75 -10.47
N ALA A 333 9.96 12.75 -10.98
CA ALA A 333 11.29 12.42 -10.50
C ALA A 333 12.26 13.60 -10.68
N THR A 334 13.16 13.76 -9.72
CA THR A 334 14.16 14.83 -9.70
C THR A 334 15.25 14.61 -10.74
N LEU A 335 15.67 13.35 -10.93
CA LEU A 335 16.65 12.96 -11.94
C LEU A 335 15.97 12.35 -13.15
N GLN A 336 15.55 13.20 -14.09
CA GLN A 336 14.88 12.75 -15.31
C GLN A 336 15.87 12.20 -16.35
N LEU A 337 15.51 11.08 -16.97
CA LEU A 337 16.24 10.52 -18.11
C LEU A 337 16.09 11.43 -19.34
N ASN A 338 17.19 11.61 -20.08
CA ASN A 338 17.16 12.37 -21.32
C ASN A 338 16.50 11.57 -22.44
N THR A 339 15.24 11.89 -22.74
CA THR A 339 14.46 11.27 -23.83
C THR A 339 14.73 11.89 -25.21
N GLY A 340 15.49 12.98 -25.30
CA GLY A 340 15.67 13.76 -26.53
C GLY A 340 16.34 12.98 -27.67
N ALA A 341 17.39 12.22 -27.36
CA ALA A 341 18.12 11.45 -28.37
C ALA A 341 17.26 10.38 -29.05
N ILE A 342 16.48 9.62 -28.26
CA ILE A 342 15.61 8.58 -28.80
C ILE A 342 14.39 9.17 -29.53
N LYS A 343 13.82 10.28 -29.05
CA LYS A 343 12.77 11.02 -29.79
C LYS A 343 13.23 11.49 -31.15
N SER A 344 14.45 12.03 -31.25
CA SER A 344 15.01 12.46 -32.54
C SER A 344 15.08 11.28 -33.52
N LYS A 345 15.53 10.12 -33.04
CA LYS A 345 15.62 8.89 -33.84
C LYS A 345 14.25 8.35 -34.26
N LEU A 346 13.26 8.41 -33.37
CA LEU A 346 11.87 8.04 -33.66
C LEU A 346 11.28 8.93 -34.76
N ASN A 347 11.46 10.26 -34.64
CA ASN A 347 10.98 11.22 -35.63
C ASN A 347 11.64 11.02 -37.00
N GLU A 348 12.94 10.74 -37.03
CA GLU A 348 13.66 10.43 -38.28
C GLU A 348 13.12 9.16 -38.95
N LEU A 349 12.92 8.09 -38.17
CA LEU A 349 12.37 6.83 -38.69
C LEU A 349 10.93 7.02 -39.19
N GLU A 350 10.10 7.80 -38.49
CA GLU A 350 8.74 8.12 -38.93
C GLU A 350 8.73 8.89 -40.26
N LEU A 351 9.64 9.86 -40.43
CA LEU A 351 9.78 10.59 -41.69
C LEU A 351 10.21 9.65 -42.83
N ASN A 352 11.14 8.75 -42.56
CA ASN A 352 11.62 7.78 -43.54
C ASN A 352 10.54 6.75 -43.90
N LEU A 353 9.75 6.29 -42.93
CA LEU A 353 8.59 5.44 -43.15
C LEU A 353 7.60 6.10 -44.11
N LYS A 354 7.25 7.38 -43.89
CA LYS A 354 6.34 8.13 -44.78
C LYS A 354 6.86 8.18 -46.23
N LYS A 355 8.17 8.37 -46.41
CA LYS A 355 8.80 8.32 -47.75
C LYS A 355 8.65 6.95 -48.41
N GLN A 356 8.85 5.87 -47.64
CA GLN A 356 8.72 4.51 -48.17
C GLN A 356 7.27 4.14 -48.50
N GLN A 357 6.31 4.57 -47.69
CA GLN A 357 4.89 4.41 -47.97
C GLN A 357 4.51 5.12 -49.27
N ALA A 358 4.90 6.38 -49.44
CA ALA A 358 4.65 7.13 -50.67
C ALA A 358 5.28 6.47 -51.90
N PHE A 359 6.52 6.00 -51.77
CA PHE A 359 7.19 5.23 -52.82
C PHE A 359 6.41 3.97 -53.21
N TYR A 360 5.98 3.17 -52.24
CA TYR A 360 5.23 1.94 -52.51
C TYR A 360 3.88 2.20 -53.18
N GLN A 361 3.16 3.25 -52.77
CA GLN A 361 1.90 3.64 -53.42
C GLN A 361 2.12 4.02 -54.89
N ASN A 362 3.18 4.78 -55.18
CA ASN A 362 3.53 5.12 -56.57
C ASN A 362 3.92 3.88 -57.38
N HIS A 363 4.71 2.96 -56.80
CA HIS A 363 5.09 1.71 -57.44
C HIS A 363 3.87 0.85 -57.81
N LEU A 364 2.90 0.71 -56.90
CA LEU A 364 1.65 0.01 -57.19
C LEU A 364 0.92 0.66 -58.37
N ALA A 365 0.81 1.99 -58.39
CA ALA A 365 0.15 2.70 -59.48
C ALA A 365 0.83 2.46 -60.84
N GLU A 366 2.15 2.36 -60.90
CA GLU A 366 2.88 2.05 -62.15
C GLU A 366 2.62 0.62 -62.62
N VAL A 367 2.68 -0.36 -61.71
CA VAL A 367 2.44 -1.78 -62.01
C VAL A 367 0.99 -2.02 -62.48
N PHE A 368 0.00 -1.38 -61.84
CA PHE A 368 -1.41 -1.50 -62.25
C PHE A 368 -1.73 -0.80 -63.58
N ASN A 369 -0.96 0.22 -63.97
CA ASN A 369 -1.14 0.94 -65.22
C ASN A 369 -0.36 0.33 -66.41
N GLY A 370 0.24 -0.85 -66.23
CA GLY A 370 0.81 -1.65 -67.33
C GLY A 370 2.02 -1.05 -68.03
N LYS A 371 2.83 -0.24 -67.32
CA LYS A 371 4.11 0.30 -67.82
C LYS A 371 5.30 -0.57 -67.45
#